data_AF-A0A923YFY8-F1
#
_entry.id   AF-A0A923YFY8-F1
#
_cell.length_a   1.000
_cell.length_b   1.000
_cell.length_c   1.000
_cell.angle_alpha   90.00
_cell.angle_beta   90.00
_cell.angle_gamma   90.00
#
_symmetry.space_group_name_H-M   'P 1'
#
loop_
_entity.id
_entity.type
_entity.pdbx_description
1 polymer ?
#
loop_
_entity_poly.entity_id
_entity_poly.type
_entity_poly.pdbx_seq_one_letter_code
_entity_poly.pdbx_strand_id
1 'polypeptide(L)'
;MSFLVESLLERLDEETGISLANTEVKATYANGGIEIYLWNQLLLLIDEVEENALEDDSFAEEVWDIILDEFYDVREKLVELKLASLNADHLPALSTSLMALLEAQKLDSKLLNMLDILFEDISSADKDFGLPKVGVRFTDFEGVKVIVPIDISKKPYNFDPAKIAIEFDKRFKSKV
;
A
#
# COMPACT_ATOMS: atom_id res chain seq x y z
N MET A 1 -21.63 1.34 11.76
CA MET A 1 -20.64 0.51 11.06
C MET A 1 -21.37 -0.77 10.75
N SER A 2 -21.26 -1.28 9.52
CA SER A 2 -22.07 -2.44 9.13
C SER A 2 -21.45 -3.72 9.67
N PHE A 3 -22.28 -4.75 9.87
CA PHE A 3 -21.83 -6.07 10.31
C PHE A 3 -20.71 -6.63 9.41
N LEU A 4 -20.85 -6.49 8.08
CA LEU A 4 -19.83 -6.91 7.13
C LEU A 4 -18.45 -6.30 7.41
N VAL A 5 -18.40 -5.00 7.72
CA VAL A 5 -17.12 -4.32 7.98
C VAL A 5 -16.51 -4.82 9.29
N GLU A 6 -17.32 -5.06 10.32
CA GLU A 6 -16.86 -5.62 11.59
C GLU A 6 -16.27 -7.03 11.40
N SER A 7 -16.98 -7.91 10.70
CA SER A 7 -16.53 -9.28 10.40
C SER A 7 -15.23 -9.28 9.60
N LEU A 8 -15.12 -8.46 8.54
CA LEU A 8 -13.90 -8.36 7.74
C LEU A 8 -12.69 -7.89 8.55
N LEU A 9 -12.87 -6.93 9.46
CA LEU A 9 -11.78 -6.44 10.31
C LEU A 9 -11.21 -7.55 11.20
N GLU A 10 -12.09 -8.37 11.79
CA GLU A 10 -11.71 -9.49 12.65
C GLU A 10 -11.00 -10.58 11.85
N ARG A 11 -11.63 -11.08 10.78
CA ARG A 11 -11.10 -12.17 9.96
C ARG A 11 -9.77 -11.84 9.30
N LEU A 12 -9.62 -10.62 8.78
CA LEU A 12 -8.35 -10.20 8.16
C LEU A 12 -7.21 -10.16 9.19
N ASP A 13 -7.46 -9.72 10.43
CA ASP A 13 -6.44 -9.73 11.47
C ASP A 13 -6.08 -11.17 11.90
N GLU A 14 -7.08 -12.03 12.11
CA GLU A 14 -6.86 -13.44 12.47
C GLU A 14 -6.00 -14.19 11.45
N GLU A 15 -6.25 -13.96 10.16
CA GLU A 15 -5.62 -14.71 9.07
C GLU A 15 -4.28 -14.12 8.63
N THR A 16 -4.11 -12.80 8.71
CA THR A 16 -2.95 -12.11 8.14
C THR A 16 -2.07 -11.39 9.18
N GLY A 17 -2.59 -11.16 10.38
CA GLY A 17 -1.99 -10.35 11.43
C GLY A 17 -1.98 -8.85 11.16
N ILE A 18 -2.65 -8.42 10.09
CA ILE A 18 -2.74 -7.02 9.70
C ILE A 18 -4.01 -6.43 10.33
N SER A 19 -3.86 -5.82 11.49
CA SER A 19 -4.96 -5.07 12.09
C SER A 19 -5.23 -3.79 11.29
N LEU A 20 -6.46 -3.64 10.79
CA LEU A 20 -6.93 -2.43 10.12
C LEU A 20 -7.75 -1.56 11.07
N ALA A 21 -7.69 -0.24 10.89
CA ALA A 21 -8.63 0.67 11.53
C ALA A 21 -9.95 0.70 10.76
N ASN A 22 -11.06 1.01 11.45
CA ASN A 22 -12.39 1.12 10.84
C ASN A 22 -12.47 2.13 9.67
N THR A 23 -11.56 3.12 9.65
CA THR A 23 -11.48 4.11 8.57
C THR A 23 -10.73 3.61 7.33
N GLU A 24 -10.11 2.43 7.41
CA GLU A 24 -9.33 1.82 6.33
C GLU A 24 -10.14 0.77 5.55
N VAL A 25 -11.31 0.38 6.06
CA VAL A 25 -12.24 -0.54 5.39
C VAL A 25 -13.52 0.21 5.06
N LYS A 26 -14.02 0.02 3.86
CA LYS A 26 -15.29 0.61 3.42
C LYS A 26 -16.04 -0.39 2.56
N ALA A 27 -17.23 -0.76 2.99
CA ALA A 27 -18.21 -1.46 2.16
C ALA A 27 -19.31 -0.48 1.76
N THR A 28 -19.65 -0.42 0.48
CA THR A 28 -20.73 0.42 -0.02
C THR A 28 -21.54 -0.27 -1.10
N TYR A 29 -22.85 -0.05 -1.08
CA TYR A 29 -23.71 -0.45 -2.18
C TYR A 29 -23.60 0.56 -3.33
N ALA A 30 -23.22 0.07 -4.51
CA ALA A 30 -23.07 0.86 -5.73
C ALA A 30 -23.36 -0.01 -6.96
N ASN A 31 -23.92 0.59 -8.01
CA ASN A 31 -24.13 -0.05 -9.31
C ASN A 31 -24.91 -1.38 -9.31
N GLY A 32 -25.74 -1.65 -8.30
CA GLY A 32 -26.48 -2.92 -8.21
C GLY A 32 -25.73 -4.04 -7.47
N GLY A 33 -24.64 -3.71 -6.79
CA GLY A 33 -23.82 -4.63 -6.02
C GLY A 33 -23.15 -3.97 -4.82
N ILE A 34 -22.37 -4.75 -4.08
CA ILE A 34 -21.58 -4.29 -2.94
C ILE A 34 -20.11 -4.21 -3.35
N GLU A 35 -19.51 -3.04 -3.18
CA GLU A 35 -18.09 -2.78 -3.38
C GLU A 35 -17.38 -2.70 -2.03
N ILE A 36 -16.30 -3.47 -1.87
CA ILE A 36 -15.47 -3.51 -0.66
C ILE A 36 -14.11 -2.92 -0.98
N TYR A 37 -13.69 -1.94 -0.18
CA TYR A 37 -12.44 -1.21 -0.34
C TYR A 37 -11.58 -1.32 0.91
N LEU A 38 -10.27 -1.48 0.71
CA LEU A 38 -9.24 -1.38 1.73
C LEU A 38 -8.24 -0.29 1.34
N TRP A 39 -7.99 0.68 2.22
CA TRP A 39 -7.13 1.85 1.95
C TRP A 39 -7.48 2.56 0.62
N ASN A 40 -8.78 2.72 0.34
CA ASN A 40 -9.31 3.28 -0.92
C ASN A 40 -8.97 2.50 -2.19
N GLN A 41 -8.45 1.27 -2.07
CA GLN A 41 -8.27 0.34 -3.19
C GLN A 41 -9.39 -0.70 -3.16
N LEU A 42 -9.94 -1.03 -4.33
CA LEU A 42 -10.99 -2.04 -4.45
C LEU A 42 -10.41 -3.42 -4.12
N LEU A 43 -11.01 -4.11 -3.14
CA LEU A 43 -10.73 -5.49 -2.81
C LEU A 43 -11.62 -6.42 -3.62
N LEU A 44 -12.93 -6.22 -3.52
CA LEU A 44 -13.95 -7.11 -4.07
C LEU A 44 -15.17 -6.31 -4.52
N LEU A 45 -15.79 -6.77 -5.61
CA LEU A 45 -17.11 -6.32 -6.07
C LEU A 45 -18.00 -7.54 -6.17
N ILE A 46 -19.17 -7.49 -5.53
CA ILE A 46 -20.19 -8.55 -5.59
C ILE A 46 -21.45 -7.96 -6.21
N ASP A 47 -21.77 -8.40 -7.42
CA ASP A 47 -22.93 -7.93 -8.18
C ASP A 47 -24.22 -8.63 -7.73
N GLU A 48 -25.37 -8.02 -8.03
CA GLU A 48 -26.72 -8.59 -7.84
C GLU A 48 -27.10 -8.87 -6.38
N VAL A 49 -26.58 -8.09 -5.43
CA VAL A 49 -26.88 -8.19 -4.00
C VAL A 49 -27.77 -7.03 -3.54
N GLU A 50 -28.66 -7.25 -2.57
CA GLU A 50 -29.45 -6.17 -1.97
C GLU A 50 -28.64 -5.33 -0.95
N GLU A 51 -28.95 -4.03 -0.83
CA GLU A 51 -28.22 -3.12 0.08
C GLU A 51 -28.26 -3.55 1.57
N ASN A 52 -29.35 -4.19 2.00
CA ASN A 52 -29.52 -4.71 3.37
C ASN A 52 -28.55 -5.86 3.72
N ALA A 53 -27.91 -6.50 2.73
CA ALA A 53 -26.97 -7.59 2.94
C ALA A 53 -25.74 -7.17 3.74
N LEU A 54 -25.41 -5.86 3.78
CA LEU A 54 -24.32 -5.31 4.59
C LEU A 54 -24.45 -5.60 6.09
N GLU A 55 -25.68 -5.86 6.57
CA GLU A 55 -25.99 -6.16 7.97
C GLU A 55 -26.30 -7.65 8.23
N ASP A 56 -26.15 -8.51 7.21
CA ASP A 56 -26.44 -9.94 7.29
C ASP A 56 -25.17 -10.75 7.60
N ASP A 57 -25.25 -11.57 8.66
CA ASP A 57 -24.19 -12.45 9.12
C ASP A 57 -23.84 -13.54 8.09
N SER A 58 -24.87 -14.12 7.46
CA SER A 58 -24.67 -15.15 6.45
C SER A 58 -23.99 -14.61 5.19
N PHE A 59 -24.27 -13.34 4.84
CA PHE A 59 -23.62 -12.68 3.73
C PHE A 59 -22.15 -12.33 4.05
N ALA A 60 -21.84 -11.96 5.29
CA ALA A 60 -20.45 -11.70 5.70
C ALA A 60 -19.57 -12.95 5.58
N GLU A 61 -20.10 -14.13 5.94
CA GLU A 61 -19.41 -15.39 5.74
C GLU A 61 -19.26 -15.72 4.24
N GLU A 62 -20.28 -15.48 3.41
CA GLU A 62 -20.19 -15.65 1.96
C GLU A 62 -19.10 -14.77 1.33
N VAL A 63 -19.02 -13.50 1.73
CA VAL A 63 -17.95 -12.59 1.30
C VAL A 63 -16.58 -13.14 1.67
N TRP A 64 -16.45 -13.70 2.87
CA TRP A 64 -15.19 -14.27 3.33
C TRP A 64 -14.78 -15.51 2.52
N ASP A 65 -15.73 -16.39 2.22
CA ASP A 65 -15.49 -17.54 1.34
C ASP A 65 -15.04 -17.08 -0.06
N ILE A 66 -15.65 -16.04 -0.62
CA ILE A 66 -15.23 -15.46 -1.90
C ILE A 66 -13.79 -14.92 -1.84
N ILE A 67 -13.43 -14.22 -0.75
CA ILE A 67 -12.06 -13.72 -0.56
C ILE A 67 -11.06 -14.87 -0.55
N LEU A 68 -11.36 -15.97 0.15
CA LEU A 68 -10.48 -17.13 0.22
C LEU A 68 -10.37 -17.87 -1.13
N ASP A 69 -11.47 -17.93 -1.88
CA ASP A 69 -11.51 -18.57 -3.20
C ASP A 69 -10.79 -17.74 -4.28
N GLU A 70 -10.93 -16.40 -4.24
CA GLU A 70 -10.30 -15.49 -5.20
C GLU A 70 -8.81 -15.27 -4.91
N PHE A 71 -8.41 -15.21 -3.64
CA PHE A 71 -7.05 -14.87 -3.23
C PHE A 71 -6.36 -16.06 -2.55
N TYR A 72 -5.52 -16.76 -3.32
CA TYR A 72 -4.69 -17.87 -2.83
C TYR A 72 -3.86 -17.49 -1.59
N ASP A 73 -3.37 -16.25 -1.54
CA ASP A 73 -2.71 -15.66 -0.39
C ASP A 73 -3.33 -14.29 -0.07
N VAL A 74 -4.30 -14.29 0.86
CA VAL A 74 -5.00 -13.09 1.31
C VAL A 74 -4.01 -12.05 1.85
N ARG A 75 -2.95 -12.49 2.54
CA ARG A 75 -1.94 -11.58 3.08
C ARG A 75 -1.16 -10.91 1.96
N GLU A 76 -0.74 -11.65 0.94
CA GLU A 76 -0.09 -11.07 -0.25
C GLU A 76 -1.01 -10.02 -0.90
N LYS A 77 -2.31 -10.33 -1.01
CA LYS A 77 -3.28 -9.38 -1.56
C LYS A 77 -3.39 -8.10 -0.73
N LEU A 78 -3.41 -8.21 0.60
CA LEU A 78 -3.42 -7.04 1.48
C LEU A 78 -2.16 -6.18 1.31
N VAL A 79 -0.98 -6.81 1.17
CA VAL A 79 0.26 -6.08 0.90
C VAL A 79 0.19 -5.35 -0.44
N GLU A 80 -0.30 -5.99 -1.49
CA GLU A 80 -0.49 -5.38 -2.81
C GLU A 80 -1.37 -4.13 -2.72
N LEU A 81 -2.55 -4.24 -2.09
CA LEU A 81 -3.47 -3.13 -1.92
C LEU A 81 -2.86 -2.00 -1.07
N LYS A 82 -2.10 -2.34 -0.03
CA LYS A 82 -1.42 -1.35 0.80
C LYS A 82 -0.39 -0.56 0.00
N LEU A 83 0.44 -1.24 -0.79
CA LEU A 83 1.43 -0.60 -1.65
C LEU A 83 0.77 0.26 -2.72
N ALA A 84 -0.33 -0.22 -3.32
CA ALA A 84 -1.11 0.55 -4.29
C ALA A 84 -1.65 1.86 -3.68
N SER A 85 -2.22 1.80 -2.47
CA SER A 85 -2.66 3.00 -1.73
C SER A 85 -1.51 3.96 -1.47
N LEU A 86 -0.36 3.48 -0.96
CA LEU A 86 0.79 4.35 -0.69
C LEU A 86 1.30 5.04 -1.96
N ASN A 87 1.35 4.30 -3.07
CA ASN A 87 1.76 4.84 -4.37
C ASN A 87 0.75 5.88 -4.90
N ALA A 88 -0.55 5.64 -4.76
CA ALA A 88 -1.58 6.60 -5.20
C ALA A 88 -1.57 7.88 -4.35
N ASP A 89 -1.51 7.74 -3.03
CA ASP A 89 -1.78 8.83 -2.09
C ASP A 89 -0.54 9.70 -1.80
N HIS A 90 0.67 9.14 -1.89
CA HIS A 90 1.89 9.81 -1.40
C HIS A 90 2.97 9.98 -2.45
N LEU A 91 3.08 9.09 -3.43
CA LEU A 91 4.15 9.14 -4.41
C LEU A 91 4.20 10.46 -5.21
N PRO A 92 3.09 11.06 -5.67
CA PRO A 92 3.18 12.29 -6.47
C PRO A 92 3.80 13.47 -5.71
N ALA A 93 3.41 13.66 -4.45
CA ALA A 93 3.95 14.73 -3.61
C ALA A 93 5.41 14.45 -3.21
N LEU A 94 5.71 13.20 -2.86
CA LEU A 94 7.07 12.77 -2.53
C LEU A 94 8.02 12.95 -3.71
N SER A 95 7.65 12.46 -4.90
CA SER A 95 8.43 12.59 -6.13
C SER A 95 8.68 14.06 -6.46
N THR A 96 7.66 14.92 -6.38
CA THR A 96 7.82 16.36 -6.63
C THR A 96 8.83 16.99 -5.66
N SER A 97 8.72 16.68 -4.37
CA SER A 97 9.61 17.21 -3.33
C SER A 97 11.04 16.71 -3.48
N LEU A 98 11.20 15.43 -3.84
CA LEU A 98 12.51 14.81 -4.07
C LEU A 98 13.20 15.39 -5.30
N MET A 99 12.49 15.54 -6.42
CA MET A 99 13.07 16.14 -7.62
C MET A 99 13.58 17.56 -7.34
N ALA A 100 12.79 18.39 -6.65
CA ALA A 100 13.22 19.75 -6.28
C ALA A 100 14.49 19.75 -5.41
N LEU A 101 14.61 18.80 -4.46
CA LEU A 101 15.80 18.66 -3.62
C LEU A 101 17.02 18.19 -4.41
N LEU A 102 16.86 17.23 -5.33
CA LEU A 102 17.94 16.69 -6.13
C LEU A 102 18.43 17.70 -7.19
N GLU A 103 17.52 18.48 -7.78
CA GLU A 103 17.85 19.62 -8.66
C GLU A 103 18.68 20.68 -7.93
N ALA A 104 18.32 21.03 -6.69
CA ALA A 104 19.07 21.97 -5.87
C ALA A 104 20.50 21.48 -5.56
N GLN A 105 20.70 20.17 -5.53
CA GLN A 105 22.02 19.53 -5.37
C GLN A 105 22.82 19.45 -6.68
N LYS A 106 22.29 19.99 -7.79
CA LYS A 106 22.90 19.99 -9.13
C LYS A 106 23.14 18.59 -9.69
N LEU A 107 22.25 17.63 -9.39
CA LEU A 107 22.24 16.37 -10.12
C LEU A 107 21.94 16.60 -11.62
N ASP A 108 22.47 15.73 -12.47
CA ASP A 108 22.27 15.80 -13.92
C ASP A 108 20.78 15.61 -14.26
N SER A 109 20.22 16.52 -15.06
CA SER A 109 18.79 16.52 -15.39
C SER A 109 18.34 15.30 -16.19
N LYS A 110 19.25 14.65 -16.93
CA LYS A 110 18.94 13.37 -17.62
C LYS A 110 18.81 12.24 -16.62
N LEU A 111 19.60 12.22 -15.55
CA LEU A 111 19.46 11.22 -14.47
C LEU A 111 18.11 11.38 -13.78
N LEU A 112 17.73 12.63 -13.46
CA LEU A 112 16.47 12.93 -12.78
C LEU A 112 15.24 12.50 -13.59
N ASN A 113 15.27 12.72 -14.91
CA ASN A 113 14.19 12.34 -15.81
C ASN A 113 14.01 10.82 -16.00
N MET A 114 14.97 10.02 -15.55
CA MET A 114 14.96 8.56 -15.69
C MET A 114 14.73 7.83 -14.35
N LEU A 115 14.50 8.57 -13.27
CA LEU A 115 14.28 7.99 -11.96
C LEU A 115 12.89 7.34 -11.86
N ASP A 116 12.91 6.04 -11.61
CA ASP A 116 11.73 5.32 -11.16
C ASP A 116 11.66 5.37 -9.62
N ILE A 117 10.55 5.87 -9.09
CA ILE A 117 10.29 6.00 -7.65
C ILE A 117 9.02 5.22 -7.34
N LEU A 118 9.08 4.29 -6.39
CA LEU A 118 7.88 3.62 -5.90
C LEU A 118 8.04 3.11 -4.47
N PHE A 119 6.92 2.88 -3.80
CA PHE A 119 6.89 2.09 -2.56
C PHE A 119 6.92 0.60 -2.89
N GLU A 120 7.82 -0.14 -2.25
CA GLU A 120 7.91 -1.60 -2.37
C GLU A 120 7.96 -2.29 -1.00
N ASP A 121 7.54 -3.55 -0.97
CA ASP A 121 7.75 -4.44 0.16
C ASP A 121 9.24 -4.84 0.25
N ILE A 122 9.83 -4.61 1.42
CA ILE A 122 11.23 -4.93 1.75
C ILE A 122 11.31 -5.93 2.90
N SER A 123 10.18 -6.55 3.24
CA SER A 123 10.09 -7.64 4.21
C SER A 123 10.91 -8.83 3.72
N SER A 124 11.45 -9.60 4.67
CA SER A 124 12.05 -10.89 4.33
C SER A 124 10.96 -11.93 4.10
N ALA A 125 11.09 -12.73 3.04
CA ALA A 125 10.11 -13.75 2.63
C ALA A 125 9.63 -14.69 3.74
N ASP A 126 10.42 -14.90 4.81
CA ASP A 126 10.14 -15.96 5.79
C ASP A 126 9.52 -15.50 7.13
N LYS A 127 9.33 -14.20 7.41
CA LYS A 127 9.22 -13.78 8.84
C LYS A 127 8.27 -12.67 9.27
N ASP A 128 7.57 -11.96 8.39
CA ASP A 128 6.85 -10.75 8.82
C ASP A 128 5.33 -10.97 8.81
N PHE A 129 4.78 -11.46 9.92
CA PHE A 129 3.33 -11.41 10.18
C PHE A 129 2.93 -9.96 10.50
N GLY A 130 1.77 -9.51 10.02
CA GLY A 130 1.35 -8.11 10.08
C GLY A 130 1.84 -7.23 8.92
N LEU A 131 1.75 -5.90 9.08
CA LEU A 131 2.03 -4.96 8.00
C LEU A 131 3.43 -5.15 7.41
N PRO A 132 3.59 -5.03 6.07
CA PRO A 132 4.88 -5.20 5.44
C PRO A 132 5.85 -4.10 5.89
N LYS A 133 7.13 -4.43 5.96
CA LYS A 133 8.18 -3.42 5.96
C LYS A 133 8.20 -2.80 4.57
N VAL A 134 8.00 -1.49 4.49
CA VAL A 134 7.96 -0.79 3.21
C VAL A 134 9.22 0.04 3.04
N GLY A 135 9.73 0.13 1.82
CA GLY A 135 10.78 1.06 1.44
C GLY A 135 10.35 1.92 0.26
N VAL A 136 10.90 3.12 0.15
CA VAL A 136 10.88 3.87 -1.10
C VAL A 136 12.06 3.40 -1.93
N ARG A 137 11.78 2.76 -3.07
CA ARG A 137 12.77 2.38 -4.07
C ARG A 137 13.02 3.53 -5.01
N PHE A 138 14.30 3.76 -5.27
CA PHE A 138 14.81 4.54 -6.37
C PHE A 138 15.52 3.59 -7.32
N THR A 139 15.25 3.70 -8.61
CA THR A 139 16.04 2.98 -9.60
C THR A 139 16.44 3.91 -10.72
N ASP A 140 17.74 3.91 -10.97
CA ASP A 140 18.32 4.61 -12.11
C ASP A 140 18.32 3.74 -13.36
N PHE A 141 18.77 4.34 -14.46
CA PHE A 141 18.89 3.69 -15.76
C PHE A 141 19.92 2.56 -15.83
N GLU A 142 20.86 2.49 -14.89
CA GLU A 142 21.84 1.41 -14.76
C GLU A 142 21.30 0.24 -13.93
N GLY A 143 20.05 0.35 -13.44
CA GLY A 143 19.42 -0.64 -12.57
C GLY A 143 19.92 -0.59 -11.12
N VAL A 144 20.62 0.48 -10.72
CA VAL A 144 21.05 0.67 -9.34
C VAL A 144 19.82 0.97 -8.49
N LYS A 145 19.54 0.05 -7.55
CA LYS A 145 18.45 0.18 -6.60
C LYS A 145 18.95 0.80 -5.30
N VAL A 146 18.35 1.91 -4.89
CA VAL A 146 18.49 2.47 -3.55
C VAL A 146 17.14 2.34 -2.85
N ILE A 147 17.14 1.74 -1.66
CA ILE A 147 15.93 1.50 -0.88
C ILE A 147 16.07 2.28 0.43
N VAL A 148 15.11 3.16 0.70
CA VAL A 148 15.01 3.88 1.96
C VAL A 148 13.83 3.32 2.76
N PRO A 149 14.08 2.58 3.86
CA PRO A 149 13.01 2.02 4.69
C PRO A 149 12.10 3.11 5.28
N ILE A 150 10.79 2.86 5.26
CA ILE A 150 9.76 3.72 5.83
C ILE A 150 8.95 2.93 6.87
N ASP A 151 8.75 3.56 8.02
CA ASP A 151 7.86 3.06 9.05
C ASP A 151 6.41 3.46 8.72
N ILE A 152 5.68 2.57 8.05
CA ILE A 152 4.27 2.75 7.69
C ILE A 152 3.30 2.38 8.81
N SER A 153 3.79 1.91 9.96
CA SER A 153 2.93 1.59 11.12
C SER A 153 2.49 2.85 11.89
N LYS A 154 3.20 3.97 11.72
CA LYS A 154 2.94 5.22 12.44
C LYS A 154 2.25 6.22 11.52
N LYS A 155 1.02 6.62 11.85
CA LYS A 155 0.30 7.71 11.17
C LYS A 155 0.53 9.05 11.89
N PRO A 156 0.77 10.18 11.17
CA PRO A 156 1.02 10.24 9.73
C PRO A 156 2.34 9.55 9.37
N TYR A 157 2.37 8.88 8.22
CA TYR A 157 3.55 8.15 7.77
C TYR A 157 4.75 9.09 7.62
N ASN A 158 5.90 8.65 8.11
CA ASN A 158 7.12 9.48 8.12
C ASN A 158 7.86 9.38 6.78
N PHE A 159 7.35 10.06 5.76
CA PHE A 159 8.07 10.27 4.50
C PHE A 159 8.91 11.54 4.62
N ASP A 160 10.21 11.41 4.91
CA ASP A 160 11.13 12.55 5.02
C ASP A 160 11.90 12.69 3.69
N PRO A 161 11.47 13.59 2.77
CA PRO A 161 12.08 13.68 1.44
C PRO A 161 13.54 14.12 1.52
N ALA A 162 13.91 14.91 2.54
CA ALA A 162 15.28 15.35 2.73
C ALA A 162 16.19 14.19 3.10
N LYS A 163 15.78 13.34 4.06
CA LYS A 163 16.55 12.13 4.40
C LYS A 163 16.67 11.18 3.22
N ILE A 164 15.57 10.97 2.51
CA ILE A 164 15.53 10.10 1.33
C ILE A 164 16.50 10.60 0.25
N ALA A 165 16.49 11.90 -0.06
CA ALA A 165 17.40 12.50 -1.03
C ALA A 165 18.88 12.41 -0.60
N ILE A 166 19.17 12.57 0.69
CA ILE A 166 20.53 12.41 1.24
C ILE A 166 21.03 10.97 1.07
N GLU A 167 20.21 9.96 1.37
CA GLU A 167 20.59 8.56 1.19
C GLU A 167 20.84 8.20 -0.28
N PHE A 168 20.05 8.77 -1.19
CA PHE A 168 20.27 8.65 -2.62
C PHE A 168 21.61 9.29 -3.05
N ASP A 169 21.87 10.55 -2.67
CA ASP A 169 23.09 11.29 -3.03
C ASP A 169 24.38 10.61 -2.54
N LYS A 170 24.38 10.10 -1.30
CA LYS A 170 25.51 9.33 -0.74
C LYS A 170 25.96 8.21 -1.66
N ARG A 171 25.03 7.53 -2.33
CA ARG A 171 25.34 6.37 -3.18
C ARG A 171 25.96 6.77 -4.51
N PHE A 172 25.50 7.85 -5.13
CA PHE A 172 26.04 8.36 -6.40
C PHE A 172 27.43 9.00 -6.22
N LYS A 173 27.63 9.82 -5.17
CA LYS A 173 28.92 10.44 -4.92
C LYS A 173 30.00 9.46 -4.44
N SER A 174 29.61 8.31 -3.88
CA SER A 174 30.58 7.26 -3.50
C SER A 174 31.21 6.51 -4.68
N LYS A 175 30.72 6.74 -5.91
CA LYS A 175 31.24 6.13 -7.14
C LYS A 175 32.13 7.08 -7.97
N VAL A 176 32.41 8.29 -7.50
CA VAL A 176 33.29 9.27 -8.17
C VAL A 176 34.68 9.26 -7.55
#